data_AF-A0A0F8ZLU4-F1
#
_entry.id   AF-A0A0F8ZLU4-F1
#
_cell.length_a   1.000
_cell.length_b   1.000
_cell.length_c   1.000
_cell.angle_alpha   90.00
_cell.angle_beta   90.00
_cell.angle_gamma   90.00
#
_symmetry.space_group_name_H-M   'P 1'
#
loop_
_entity.id
_entity.type
_entity.pdbx_description
1 polymer ?
#
loop_
_entity_poly.entity_id
_entity_poly.type
_entity_poly.pdbx_seq_one_letter_code
_entity_poly.pdbx_strand_id
1 'polypeptide(L)'
;MENELTPNELHLEDVEQDIQKEELDRIAKREVEATTKTTRFVNVDNEVYNLRINGQIVRTLKPGEEAVLPLFVATVGSKHLVDRILKKMDKAVDTNRDTPIRRSIFAKILPDLASERKITPLTQEEEMESLKEEIKRNQQFMDTEFAKRDNTKEVDALKKELSELKKLVTKGQKTTKQ
;
A
#
# COMPACT_ATOMS: atom_id res chain seq x y z
N MET A 1 0.98 2.44 -63.55
CA MET A 1 1.58 3.25 -62.47
C MET A 1 1.28 2.49 -61.19
N GLU A 2 2.16 1.57 -60.83
CA GLU A 2 2.07 0.81 -59.60
C GLU A 2 2.64 1.69 -58.49
N ASN A 3 1.80 2.03 -57.51
CA ASN A 3 2.24 2.69 -56.29
C ASN A 3 2.97 1.65 -55.45
N GLU A 4 4.29 1.63 -55.54
CA GLU A 4 5.15 0.90 -54.61
C GLU A 4 5.05 1.58 -53.23
N LEU A 5 4.26 0.98 -52.33
CA LEU A 5 4.31 1.30 -50.91
C LEU A 5 5.63 0.77 -50.35
N THR A 6 6.56 1.67 -50.02
CA THR A 6 7.77 1.32 -49.28
C THR A 6 7.40 0.87 -47.86
N PRO A 7 8.00 -0.20 -47.32
CA PRO A 7 7.82 -0.55 -45.92
C PRO A 7 8.41 0.58 -45.09
N ASN A 8 7.61 1.21 -44.22
CA ASN A 8 8.15 2.03 -43.14
C ASN A 8 9.04 1.12 -42.29
N GLU A 9 10.35 1.24 -42.44
CA GLU A 9 11.30 0.67 -41.49
C GLU A 9 11.08 1.39 -40.17
N LEU A 10 10.39 0.72 -39.23
CA LEU A 10 10.33 1.15 -37.84
C LEU A 10 11.74 1.04 -37.28
N HIS A 11 12.49 2.14 -37.25
CA HIS A 11 13.75 2.21 -36.53
C HIS A 11 13.43 2.13 -35.03
N LEU A 12 13.75 0.99 -34.42
CA LEU A 12 13.50 0.70 -33.00
C LEU A 12 14.04 1.80 -32.07
N GLU A 13 15.15 2.43 -32.44
CA GLU A 13 15.76 3.53 -31.68
C GLU A 13 14.88 4.80 -31.68
N ASP A 14 14.21 5.11 -32.79
CA ASP A 14 13.31 6.27 -32.88
C ASP A 14 12.02 6.04 -32.07
N VAL A 15 11.50 4.81 -32.12
CA VAL A 15 10.33 4.40 -31.31
C VAL A 15 10.65 4.43 -29.81
N GLU A 16 11.84 3.98 -29.41
CA GLU A 16 12.28 4.05 -28.02
C GLU A 16 12.47 5.49 -27.53
N GLN A 17 13.02 6.37 -28.37
CA GLN A 17 13.18 7.79 -28.05
C GLN A 17 11.82 8.51 -27.92
N ASP A 18 10.87 8.21 -28.80
CA ASP A 18 9.52 8.77 -28.73
C ASP A 18 8.77 8.30 -27.47
N ILE A 19 8.90 7.02 -27.09
CA ILE A 19 8.33 6.50 -25.83
C ILE A 19 8.95 7.20 -24.63
N GLN A 20 10.27 7.35 -24.58
CA GLN A 20 10.95 8.03 -23.47
C GLN A 20 10.55 9.50 -23.36
N LYS A 21 10.43 10.20 -24.49
CA LYS A 21 10.02 11.60 -24.54
C LYS A 21 8.56 11.79 -24.12
N GLU A 22 7.67 10.90 -24.55
CA GLU A 22 6.26 10.92 -24.12
C GLU A 22 6.10 10.63 -22.63
N GLU A 23 6.91 9.71 -22.08
CA GLU A 23 6.96 9.43 -20.64
C GLU A 23 7.43 10.67 -19.85
N LEU A 24 8.50 11.33 -20.32
CA LEU A 24 9.02 12.57 -19.74
C LEU A 24 8.02 13.71 -19.81
N ASP A 25 7.31 13.88 -20.93
CA ASP A 25 6.27 14.90 -21.08
C ASP A 25 5.06 14.62 -20.18
N ARG A 26 4.68 13.34 -19.99
CA ARG A 26 3.65 12.96 -19.01
C ARG A 26 4.09 13.27 -17.58
N ILE A 27 5.36 13.00 -17.24
CA ILE A 27 5.92 13.31 -15.92
C ILE A 27 5.93 14.82 -15.70
N ALA A 28 6.46 15.60 -16.65
CA ALA A 28 6.52 17.06 -16.58
C ALA A 28 5.12 17.69 -16.48
N LYS A 29 4.15 17.19 -17.25
CA LYS A 29 2.76 17.67 -17.19
C LYS A 29 2.09 17.35 -15.85
N ARG A 30 2.38 16.17 -15.27
CA ARG A 30 1.94 15.82 -13.91
C ARG A 30 2.57 16.73 -12.85
N GLU A 31 3.85 17.08 -13.00
CA GLU A 31 4.53 18.01 -12.07
C GLU A 31 3.93 19.42 -12.12
N VAL A 32 3.59 19.93 -13.31
CA VAL A 32 2.95 21.25 -13.47
C VAL A 32 1.54 21.26 -12.89
N GLU A 33 0.71 20.23 -13.14
CA GLU A 33 -0.62 20.15 -12.52
C GLU A 33 -0.56 20.01 -11.01
N ALA A 34 0.40 19.25 -10.48
CA ALA A 34 0.53 19.00 -9.06
C ALA A 34 1.03 20.24 -8.28
N THR A 35 1.68 21.18 -8.96
CA THR A 35 2.19 22.45 -8.39
C THR A 35 1.20 23.62 -8.50
N THR A 36 0.27 23.60 -9.46
CA THR A 36 -0.70 24.71 -9.66
C THR A 36 -2.10 24.43 -9.09
N LYS A 37 -2.53 23.17 -9.01
CA LYS A 37 -3.83 22.83 -8.42
C LYS A 37 -3.74 22.79 -6.90
N THR A 38 -4.75 23.31 -6.23
CA THR A 38 -4.90 23.20 -4.77
C THR A 38 -6.14 22.38 -4.44
N THR A 39 -6.16 21.79 -3.25
CA THR A 39 -7.29 21.01 -2.75
C THR A 39 -7.41 21.20 -1.25
N ARG A 40 -8.62 21.04 -0.72
CA ARG A 40 -8.86 21.04 0.71
C ARG A 40 -8.34 19.75 1.34
N PHE A 41 -7.64 19.94 2.45
CA PHE A 41 -7.10 18.90 3.30
C PHE A 41 -7.67 19.04 4.71
N VAL A 42 -8.15 17.95 5.29
CA VAL A 42 -8.73 17.93 6.62
C VAL A 42 -7.95 16.96 7.51
N ASN A 43 -7.48 17.43 8.67
CA ASN A 43 -6.91 16.52 9.66
C ASN A 43 -8.03 15.81 10.44
N VAL A 44 -8.34 14.58 10.05
CA VAL A 44 -9.39 13.76 10.68
C VAL A 44 -8.87 12.88 11.84
N ASP A 45 -7.59 13.01 12.20
CA ASP A 45 -7.02 12.35 13.37
C ASP A 45 -7.30 13.17 14.64
N ASN A 46 -7.31 12.50 15.79
CA ASN A 46 -7.53 13.12 17.10
C ASN A 46 -6.27 13.80 17.66
N GLU A 47 -5.17 13.77 16.90
CA GLU A 47 -3.89 14.36 17.27
C GLU A 47 -3.42 15.39 16.23
N VAL A 48 -2.50 16.25 16.66
CA VAL A 48 -1.80 17.15 15.75
C VAL A 48 -1.10 16.35 14.65
N TYR A 49 -1.21 16.83 13.43
CA TYR A 49 -0.58 16.24 12.26
C TYR A 49 0.39 17.22 11.59
N ASN A 50 1.65 16.79 11.46
CA ASN A 50 2.69 17.57 10.81
C ASN A 50 2.87 17.05 9.38
N LEU A 51 2.40 17.82 8.40
CA LEU A 51 2.68 17.55 7.00
C LEU A 51 4.16 17.79 6.71
N ARG A 52 4.82 16.75 6.22
CA ARG A 52 6.22 16.79 5.83
C ARG A 52 6.39 16.49 4.36
N ILE A 53 7.23 17.26 3.69
CA ILE A 53 7.67 17.04 2.31
C ILE A 53 9.20 17.14 2.31
N ASN A 54 9.88 16.15 1.72
CA ASN A 54 11.34 16.08 1.68
C ASN A 54 12.01 16.27 3.06
N GLY A 55 11.40 15.71 4.11
CA GLY A 55 11.90 15.80 5.49
C GLY A 55 11.60 17.11 6.23
N GLN A 56 11.09 18.14 5.55
CA GLN A 56 10.75 19.43 6.16
C GLN A 56 9.27 19.52 6.51
N ILE A 57 8.93 20.16 7.63
CA ILE A 57 7.54 20.43 8.01
C ILE A 57 7.02 21.59 7.16
N VAL A 58 6.04 21.31 6.32
CA VAL A 58 5.39 22.31 5.45
C VAL A 58 4.20 22.93 6.16
N ARG A 59 3.47 22.15 6.97
CA ARG A 59 2.30 22.62 7.71
C ARG A 59 2.08 21.76 8.96
N THR A 60 1.58 22.38 10.02
CA THR A 60 1.05 21.70 11.20
C THR A 60 -0.46 21.92 11.25
N LEU A 61 -1.24 20.85 11.44
CA LEU A 61 -2.70 20.89 11.49
C LEU A 61 -3.19 20.30 12.81
N LYS A 62 -4.05 21.03 13.51
CA LYS A 62 -4.76 20.55 14.70
C LYS A 62 -5.86 19.54 14.32
N PRO A 63 -6.38 18.74 15.27
CA PRO A 63 -7.53 17.88 15.02
C PRO A 63 -8.71 18.67 14.46
N GLY A 64 -9.30 18.18 13.36
CA GLY A 64 -10.40 18.84 12.65
C GLY A 64 -10.02 20.11 11.87
N GLU A 65 -8.75 20.53 11.87
CA GLU A 65 -8.32 21.72 11.11
C GLU A 65 -8.34 21.41 9.61
N GLU A 66 -8.94 22.32 8.86
CA GLU A 66 -8.94 22.32 7.39
C GLU A 66 -7.88 23.28 6.87
N ALA A 67 -7.21 22.91 5.79
CA ALA A 67 -6.27 23.76 5.07
C ALA A 67 -6.36 23.54 3.55
N VAL A 68 -6.15 24.61 2.79
CA VAL A 68 -5.99 24.51 1.33
C VAL A 68 -4.51 24.31 1.03
N LEU A 69 -4.18 23.19 0.40
CA LEU A 69 -2.80 22.80 0.12
C LEU A 69 -2.61 22.54 -1.38
N PRO A 70 -1.39 22.73 -1.93
CA PRO A 70 -1.05 22.25 -3.26
C PRO A 70 -1.34 20.75 -3.38
N LEU A 71 -1.86 20.33 -4.53
CA LEU A 71 -2.35 18.98 -4.77
C LEU A 71 -1.27 17.92 -4.49
N PHE A 72 -0.03 18.17 -4.90
CA PHE A 72 1.11 17.32 -4.58
C PHE A 72 1.29 17.13 -3.06
N VAL A 73 1.28 18.23 -2.31
CA VAL A 73 1.49 18.21 -0.86
C VAL A 73 0.34 17.49 -0.17
N ALA A 74 -0.89 17.76 -0.60
CA ALA A 74 -2.11 17.17 -0.06
C ALA A 74 -2.15 15.65 -0.30
N THR A 75 -1.77 15.18 -1.50
CA THR A 75 -1.77 13.75 -1.85
C THR A 75 -0.70 12.96 -1.12
N VAL A 76 0.52 13.49 -0.99
CA VAL A 76 1.58 12.86 -0.19
C VAL A 76 1.18 12.85 1.29
N GLY A 77 0.70 13.99 1.79
CA GLY A 77 0.27 14.14 3.18
C GLY A 77 -0.89 13.21 3.57
N SER A 78 -1.85 12.98 2.66
CA SER A 78 -3.03 12.16 2.97
C SER A 78 -2.67 10.69 3.07
N LYS A 79 -1.77 10.19 2.22
CA LYS A 79 -1.26 8.81 2.31
C LYS A 79 -0.75 8.50 3.72
N HIS A 80 0.10 9.37 4.25
CA HIS A 80 0.70 9.19 5.56
C HIS A 80 -0.30 9.36 6.71
N LEU A 81 -1.27 10.26 6.57
CA LEU A 81 -2.33 10.44 7.57
C LEU A 81 -3.26 9.22 7.62
N VAL A 82 -3.66 8.68 6.46
CA VAL A 82 -4.43 7.43 6.36
C VAL A 82 -3.68 6.29 7.04
N ASP A 83 -2.39 6.11 6.74
CA ASP A 83 -1.57 5.05 7.33
C ASP A 83 -1.48 5.18 8.85
N ARG A 84 -1.33 6.41 9.37
CA ARG A 84 -1.32 6.68 10.82
C ARG A 84 -2.65 6.29 11.47
N ILE A 85 -3.77 6.69 10.89
CA ILE A 85 -5.11 6.40 11.42
C ILE A 85 -5.34 4.88 11.42
N LEU A 86 -5.04 4.19 10.32
CA LEU A 86 -5.22 2.75 10.22
C LEU A 86 -4.37 1.97 11.23
N LYS A 87 -3.12 2.40 11.47
CA LYS A 87 -2.25 1.82 12.51
C LYS A 87 -2.84 1.99 13.91
N LYS A 88 -3.37 3.18 14.23
CA LYS A 88 -4.02 3.45 15.53
C LYS A 88 -5.27 2.60 15.75
N MET A 89 -6.00 2.30 14.69
CA MET A 89 -7.20 1.46 14.77
C MET A 89 -6.88 -0.04 14.88
N ASP A 90 -5.61 -0.43 14.84
CA ASP A 90 -5.16 -1.84 14.72
C ASP A 90 -5.79 -2.55 13.49
N LYS A 91 -6.08 -1.78 12.44
CA LYS A 91 -6.79 -2.22 11.23
C LYS A 91 -5.89 -2.36 10.00
N ALA A 92 -4.58 -2.14 10.12
CA ALA A 92 -3.65 -2.32 9.01
C ALA A 92 -2.41 -3.12 9.38
N VAL A 93 -2.41 -4.37 8.92
CA VAL A 93 -1.21 -5.05 8.43
C VAL A 93 -0.83 -4.37 7.11
N ASP A 94 0.43 -3.94 7.04
CA ASP A 94 1.07 -3.26 5.92
C ASP A 94 0.66 -3.82 4.55
N THR A 95 -0.17 -3.07 3.82
CA THR A 95 -0.27 -3.21 2.37
C THR A 95 -0.67 -1.86 1.79
N ASN A 96 -0.02 -1.48 0.68
CA ASN A 96 -0.53 -0.43 -0.22
C ASN A 96 -1.88 -0.82 -0.88
N ARG A 97 -2.69 -1.70 -0.25
CA ARG A 97 -3.97 -2.18 -0.78
C ARG A 97 -5.02 -1.09 -0.70
N ASP A 98 -5.80 -1.03 -1.76
CA ASP A 98 -6.95 -0.14 -1.89
C ASP A 98 -8.20 -0.74 -1.22
N THR A 99 -8.21 -0.75 0.11
CA THR A 99 -9.37 -1.26 0.89
C THR A 99 -10.50 -0.22 0.95
N PRO A 100 -11.77 -0.64 1.12
CA PRO A 100 -12.90 0.29 1.29
C PRO A 100 -12.69 1.26 2.46
N ILE A 101 -12.11 0.80 3.56
CA ILE A 101 -11.79 1.61 4.74
C ILE A 101 -10.75 2.67 4.40
N ARG A 102 -9.69 2.30 3.66
CA ARG A 102 -8.67 3.25 3.21
C ARG A 102 -9.27 4.35 2.34
N ARG A 103 -10.17 3.99 1.42
CA ARG A 103 -10.92 4.94 0.57
C ARG A 103 -11.85 5.84 1.38
N SER A 104 -12.53 5.29 2.39
CA SER A 104 -13.36 6.06 3.32
C SER A 104 -12.55 7.12 4.06
N ILE A 105 -11.43 6.73 4.69
CA ILE A 105 -10.56 7.66 5.43
C ILE A 105 -9.97 8.70 4.47
N PHE A 106 -9.53 8.28 3.28
CA PHE A 106 -9.05 9.20 2.25
C PHE A 106 -10.10 10.24 1.87
N ALA A 107 -11.36 9.83 1.69
CA ALA A 107 -12.45 10.74 1.35
C ALA A 107 -12.76 11.76 2.45
N LYS A 108 -12.53 11.40 3.72
CA LYS A 108 -12.64 12.32 4.86
C LYS A 108 -11.48 13.33 4.88
N ILE A 109 -10.27 12.93 4.50
CA ILE A 109 -9.07 13.80 4.48
C ILE A 109 -9.03 14.72 3.26
N LEU A 110 -9.35 14.21 2.07
CA LEU A 110 -9.31 14.92 0.78
C LEU A 110 -10.69 14.92 0.11
N PRO A 111 -11.66 15.68 0.66
CA PRO A 111 -13.05 15.62 0.22
C PRO A 111 -13.24 16.06 -1.24
N ASP A 112 -12.49 17.05 -1.72
CA ASP A 112 -12.68 17.57 -3.08
C ASP A 112 -12.22 16.54 -4.13
N LEU A 113 -11.04 15.94 -3.91
CA LEU A 113 -10.52 14.84 -4.74
C LEU A 113 -11.40 13.60 -4.69
N ALA A 114 -11.97 13.30 -3.53
CA ALA A 114 -12.87 12.17 -3.39
C ALA A 114 -14.17 12.38 -4.15
N SER A 115 -14.70 13.61 -4.14
CA SER A 115 -15.87 14.00 -4.95
C SER A 115 -15.59 13.85 -6.45
N GLU A 116 -14.44 14.33 -6.93
CA GLU A 116 -14.03 14.16 -8.34
C GLU A 116 -13.98 12.68 -8.76
N ARG A 117 -13.54 11.82 -7.84
CA ARG A 117 -13.43 10.36 -8.05
C ARG A 117 -14.69 9.59 -7.69
N LYS A 118 -15.77 10.27 -7.27
CA LYS A 118 -17.02 9.68 -6.79
C LYS A 118 -16.82 8.65 -5.66
N ILE A 119 -15.86 8.92 -4.78
CA ILE A 119 -15.59 8.12 -3.59
C ILE A 119 -16.34 8.74 -2.41
N THR A 120 -17.34 8.03 -1.90
CA THR A 120 -18.07 8.43 -0.69
C THR A 120 -17.42 7.83 0.55
N PRO A 121 -17.30 8.60 1.65
CA PRO A 121 -16.96 8.03 2.95
C PRO A 121 -17.99 6.97 3.36
N LEU A 122 -17.52 5.87 3.94
CA LEU A 122 -18.40 4.86 4.50
C LEU A 122 -19.03 5.37 5.80
N THR A 123 -20.27 4.98 6.04
CA THR A 123 -20.93 5.11 7.34
C THR A 123 -20.32 4.15 8.37
N GLN A 124 -20.57 4.38 9.66
CA GLN A 124 -20.03 3.50 10.72
C GLN A 124 -20.53 2.05 10.59
N GLU A 125 -21.77 1.87 10.17
CA GLU A 125 -22.37 0.54 9.97
C GLU A 125 -21.70 -0.19 8.79
N GLU A 126 -21.51 0.50 7.67
CA GLU A 126 -20.82 -0.04 6.49
C GLU A 126 -19.33 -0.31 6.76
N GLU A 127 -18.65 0.53 7.55
CA GLU A 127 -17.28 0.29 7.98
C GLU A 127 -17.18 -1.02 8.78
N MET A 128 -18.14 -1.28 9.68
CA MET A 128 -18.20 -2.51 10.47
C MET A 128 -18.54 -3.73 9.63
N GLU A 129 -19.43 -3.61 8.65
CA GLU A 129 -19.78 -4.69 7.74
C GLU A 129 -18.62 -5.06 6.81
N SER A 130 -17.97 -4.06 6.19
CA SER A 130 -16.77 -4.27 5.38
C SER A 130 -15.66 -4.95 6.16
N LEU A 131 -15.48 -4.60 7.44
CA LEU A 131 -14.50 -5.25 8.32
C LEU A 131 -14.84 -6.70 8.58
N LYS A 132 -16.10 -7.01 8.87
CA LYS A 132 -16.55 -8.40 9.07
C LYS A 132 -16.34 -9.24 7.81
N GLU A 133 -16.64 -8.70 6.64
CA GLU A 133 -16.39 -9.39 5.37
C GLU A 133 -14.90 -9.60 5.09
N GLU A 134 -14.05 -8.63 5.42
CA GLU A 134 -12.61 -8.74 5.24
C GLU A 134 -12.00 -9.77 6.20
N ILE A 135 -12.43 -9.77 7.47
CA ILE A 135 -12.06 -10.83 8.44
C ILE A 135 -12.51 -12.19 7.93
N LYS A 136 -13.75 -12.33 7.43
CA LYS A 136 -14.26 -13.59 6.89
C LYS A 136 -13.46 -14.07 5.68
N ARG A 137 -13.12 -13.16 4.75
CA ARG A 137 -12.29 -13.48 3.58
C ARG A 137 -10.87 -13.88 3.97
N ASN A 138 -10.26 -13.17 4.91
CA ASN A 138 -8.92 -13.50 5.41
C ASN A 138 -8.94 -14.83 6.16
N GLN A 139 -9.98 -15.12 6.95
CA GLN A 139 -10.13 -16.41 7.61
C GLN A 139 -10.27 -17.54 6.59
N GLN A 140 -11.11 -17.38 5.56
CA GLN A 140 -11.26 -18.36 4.48
C GLN A 140 -9.95 -18.55 3.68
N PHE A 141 -9.19 -17.48 3.46
CA PHE A 141 -7.88 -17.56 2.82
C PHE A 141 -6.89 -18.33 3.70
N MET A 142 -6.86 -18.04 5.00
CA MET A 142 -6.02 -18.78 5.96
C MET A 142 -6.42 -20.25 6.00
N ASP A 143 -7.71 -20.56 6.15
CA ASP A 143 -8.20 -21.94 6.20
C ASP A 143 -7.86 -22.71 4.91
N THR A 144 -7.95 -22.07 3.73
CA THR A 144 -7.63 -22.70 2.44
C THR A 144 -6.13 -22.83 2.19
N GLU A 145 -5.30 -21.85 2.55
CA GLU A 145 -3.84 -21.93 2.40
C GLU A 145 -3.18 -22.82 3.45
N PHE A 146 -3.69 -22.86 4.69
CA PHE A 146 -3.25 -23.82 5.71
C PHE A 146 -3.74 -25.24 5.42
N ALA A 147 -4.92 -25.43 4.82
CA ALA A 147 -5.35 -26.76 4.36
C ALA A 147 -4.51 -27.29 3.18
N LYS A 148 -3.95 -26.40 2.34
CA LYS A 148 -3.01 -26.78 1.27
C LYS A 148 -1.59 -27.00 1.78
N ARG A 149 -1.19 -26.31 2.84
CA ARG A 149 0.07 -26.56 3.57
C ARG A 149 -0.14 -27.66 4.59
N ASP A 150 -0.22 -28.89 4.10
CA ASP A 150 -0.12 -30.09 4.93
C ASP A 150 1.31 -30.21 5.48
N ASN A 151 1.66 -29.31 6.42
CA ASN A 151 2.95 -29.23 7.11
C ASN A 151 3.17 -30.43 8.06
N THR A 152 2.23 -31.38 8.10
CA THR A 152 2.34 -32.63 8.88
C THR A 152 3.60 -33.41 8.51
N LYS A 153 3.95 -33.50 7.21
CA LYS A 153 5.15 -34.21 6.75
C LYS A 153 6.45 -33.51 7.14
N GLU A 154 6.49 -32.18 7.05
CA GLU A 154 7.66 -31.37 7.43
C GLU A 154 7.86 -31.38 8.95
N VAL A 155 6.77 -31.29 9.71
CA VAL A 155 6.78 -31.38 11.17
C VAL A 155 7.23 -32.77 11.65
N ASP A 156 6.80 -33.85 10.98
CA ASP A 156 7.23 -35.21 11.34
C ASP A 156 8.69 -35.48 10.93
N ALA A 157 9.17 -34.93 9.81
CA ALA A 157 10.58 -34.99 9.43
C ALA A 157 11.47 -34.26 10.46
N LEU A 158 11.10 -33.03 10.84
CA LEU A 158 11.81 -32.24 11.86
C LEU A 158 11.79 -32.90 13.24
N LYS A 159 10.69 -33.57 13.62
CA LYS A 159 10.64 -34.36 14.87
C LYS A 159 11.60 -35.55 14.83
N LYS A 160 11.74 -36.19 13.67
CA LYS A 160 12.65 -37.33 13.48
C LYS A 160 14.11 -36.88 13.60
N GLU A 161 14.46 -35.78 12.93
CA GLU A 161 15.78 -35.13 13.02
C GLU A 161 16.11 -34.68 14.45
N LEU A 162 15.16 -34.06 15.16
CA LEU A 162 15.31 -33.70 16.58
C LEU A 162 15.57 -34.94 17.46
N SER A 163 14.92 -36.07 17.17
CA SER A 163 15.14 -37.31 17.92
C SER A 163 16.55 -37.88 17.66
N GLU A 164 17.05 -37.76 16.44
CA GLU A 164 18.39 -38.24 16.05
C GLU A 164 19.49 -37.36 16.65
N LEU A 165 19.33 -36.04 16.58
CA LEU A 165 20.19 -35.07 17.26
C LEU A 165 20.23 -35.31 18.78
N LYS A 166 19.09 -35.54 19.43
CA LYS A 166 19.06 -35.87 20.86
C LYS A 166 19.79 -37.18 21.20
N LYS A 167 19.72 -38.19 20.33
CA LYS A 167 20.47 -39.46 20.49
C LYS A 167 21.98 -39.27 20.29
N LEU A 168 22.39 -38.39 19.39
CA LEU A 168 23.80 -38.06 19.17
C LEU A 168 24.39 -37.25 20.32
N VAL A 169 23.65 -36.26 20.84
CA VAL A 169 24.07 -35.46 22.01
C VAL A 169 24.21 -36.32 23.27
N THR A 170 23.31 -37.29 23.49
CA THR A 170 23.40 -38.21 24.63
C THR A 170 24.48 -39.28 24.50
N LYS A 171 24.85 -39.67 23.26
CA LYS A 171 26.05 -40.50 23.02
C LYS A 171 27.35 -39.71 23.20
N GLY A 172 27.40 -38.45 22.76
CA GLY A 172 28.56 -37.57 22.92
C GLY A 172 28.88 -37.21 24.38
N GLN A 173 27.87 -37.11 25.25
CA GLN A 173 28.09 -36.86 26.68
C GLN A 173 28.63 -38.06 27.47
N LYS A 174 28.55 -39.30 26.94
CA LYS A 174 29.10 -40.49 27.60
C LYS A 174 30.59 -40.72 27.30
N THR A 175 31.13 -40.10 26.26
CA THR A 175 32.55 -40.25 25.87
C THR A 175 33.46 -39.15 26.43
N THR A 176 32.93 -38.09 27.04
CA THR A 176 33.72 -36.99 27.64
C THR A 176 33.90 -37.09 29.16
N LYS A 177 33.42 -38.16 29.80
CA LYS A 177 33.76 -38.50 31.19
C LYS A 177 34.79 -39.63 31.20
N GLN A 178 36.04 -39.30 30.90
CA GLN A 178 37.22 -40.05 31.32
C GLN A 178 38.18 -39.09 32.00
#